data_AF-A0A2S6T4K3-F1
#
_entry.id   AF-A0A2S6T4K3-F1
#
_cell.length_a   1.000
_cell.length_b   1.000
_cell.length_c   1.000
_cell.angle_alpha   90.00
_cell.angle_beta   90.00
_cell.angle_gamma   90.00
#
_symmetry.space_group_name_H-M   'P 1'
#
loop_
_entity.id
_entity.type
_entity.pdbx_description
1 polymer ?
#
loop_
_entity_poly.entity_id
_entity_poly.type
_entity_poly.pdbx_seq_one_letter_code
_entity_poly.pdbx_strand_id
1 'polypeptide(L)'
;FARFDVGILKHTYGINIQNIYCTKIASKLTRTFTDKHGYKDLCEELLGIQILKKEQTSDWGSDKLTHNQQQYAATDVLYLHKIREKLNSMLVRENRINIAKACFDFIEHRTNLDLMGWDDLDIFRH
;
A
#
# COMPACT_ATOMS: atom_id res chain seq x y z
N PHE A 1 -0.87 0.85 2.65
CA PHE A 1 0.37 0.09 2.39
C PHE A 1 0.05 -1.32 2.81
N ALA A 2 -0.04 -2.25 1.87
CA ALA A 2 -0.77 -3.50 2.09
C ALA A 2 -0.40 -4.26 3.38
N ARG A 3 0.86 -4.25 3.84
CA ARG A 3 1.28 -4.83 5.12
C ARG A 3 0.39 -4.38 6.29
N PHE A 4 0.15 -3.08 6.43
CA PHE A 4 -0.66 -2.54 7.52
C PHE A 4 -2.14 -2.95 7.36
N ASP A 5 -2.70 -2.72 6.18
CA ASP A 5 -4.12 -2.96 5.89
C ASP A 5 -4.49 -4.45 6.07
N VAL A 6 -3.63 -5.35 5.59
CA VAL A 6 -3.79 -6.81 5.72
C VAL A 6 -3.64 -7.24 7.18
N GLY A 7 -2.67 -6.68 7.92
CA GLY A 7 -2.49 -6.96 9.35
C GLY A 7 -3.72 -6.61 10.18
N ILE A 8 -4.30 -5.42 9.95
CA ILE A 8 -5.55 -4.99 10.62
C ILE A 8 -6.71 -5.91 10.27
N LEU A 9 -6.93 -6.23 9.00
CA LEU A 9 -8.04 -7.10 8.58
C LEU A 9 -7.90 -8.52 9.15
N LYS A 10 -6.67 -9.02 9.25
CA LYS A 10 -6.38 -10.31 9.86
C LYS A 10 -6.59 -10.30 11.38
N HIS A 11 -6.08 -9.29 12.07
CA HIS A 11 -6.24 -9.16 13.52
C HIS A 11 -7.70 -8.96 13.93
N THR A 12 -8.42 -8.06 13.26
CA THR A 12 -9.77 -7.67 13.64
C THR A 12 -10.83 -8.68 13.22
N TYR A 13 -10.66 -9.30 12.04
CA TYR A 13 -11.69 -10.16 11.44
C TYR A 13 -11.25 -11.60 11.17
N GLY A 14 -9.99 -11.96 11.43
CA GLY A 14 -9.46 -13.29 11.13
C GLY A 14 -9.36 -13.60 9.62
N ILE A 15 -9.43 -12.58 8.77
CA ILE A 15 -9.46 -12.76 7.30
C ILE A 15 -8.04 -12.91 6.75
N ASN A 16 -7.83 -13.93 5.91
CA ASN A 16 -6.59 -14.11 5.18
C ASN A 16 -6.71 -13.57 3.75
N ILE A 17 -6.09 -12.43 3.48
CA ILE A 17 -6.13 -11.78 2.16
C ILE A 17 -5.01 -12.34 1.28
N GLN A 18 -5.38 -12.82 0.09
CA GLN A 18 -4.46 -13.36 -0.91
C GLN A 18 -4.53 -12.56 -2.22
N ASN A 19 -3.63 -12.85 -3.16
CA ASN A 19 -3.56 -12.21 -4.47
C ASN A 19 -3.43 -10.68 -4.38
N ILE A 20 -2.55 -10.22 -3.49
CA ILE A 20 -2.34 -8.80 -3.20
C ILE A 20 -1.44 -8.16 -4.26
N TYR A 21 -1.71 -6.91 -4.60
CA TYR A 21 -0.76 -6.04 -5.31
C TYR A 21 -0.47 -4.81 -4.45
N CYS A 22 0.78 -4.63 -4.04
CA CYS A 22 1.17 -3.48 -3.22
C CYS A 22 1.89 -2.41 -4.07
N THR A 23 1.19 -1.31 -4.37
CA THR A 23 1.74 -0.19 -5.14
C THR A 23 3.00 0.42 -4.50
N LYS A 24 3.08 0.45 -3.16
CA LYS A 24 4.27 0.95 -2.46
C LYS A 24 5.50 0.07 -2.69
N ILE A 25 5.35 -1.25 -2.67
CA ILE A 25 6.45 -2.20 -2.97
C ILE A 25 6.85 -2.08 -4.44
N ALA A 26 5.88 -2.12 -5.35
CA ALA A 26 6.14 -1.94 -6.78
C ALA A 26 6.87 -0.62 -7.07
N SER A 27 6.45 0.47 -6.41
CA SER A 27 7.11 1.77 -6.53
C SER A 27 8.54 1.75 -6.00
N LYS A 28 8.82 1.17 -4.82
CA LYS A 28 10.18 1.05 -4.30
C LYS A 28 11.10 0.24 -5.23
N LEU A 29 10.55 -0.79 -5.88
CA LEU A 29 11.29 -1.63 -6.81
C LEU A 29 11.54 -0.98 -8.16
N THR A 30 10.87 0.12 -8.53
CA THR A 30 10.96 0.69 -9.90
C THR A 30 11.35 2.15 -9.93
N ARG A 31 10.87 2.96 -8.98
CA ARG A 31 11.13 4.39 -8.87
C ARG A 31 12.33 4.65 -7.95
N THR A 32 13.50 4.09 -8.27
CA THR A 32 14.70 4.11 -7.42
C THR A 32 15.40 5.47 -7.35
N PHE A 33 14.92 6.47 -8.08
CA PHE A 33 15.44 7.84 -8.09
C PHE A 33 14.76 8.76 -7.06
N THR A 34 13.83 8.23 -6.27
CA THR A 34 13.06 9.00 -5.27
C THR A 34 12.80 8.14 -4.04
N ASP A 35 12.62 8.80 -2.90
CA ASP A 35 12.14 8.24 -1.64
C ASP A 35 10.60 8.35 -1.47
N LYS A 36 9.92 9.03 -2.40
CA LYS A 36 8.49 9.32 -2.36
C LYS A 36 7.64 8.20 -2.97
N HIS A 37 7.18 7.30 -2.11
CA HIS A 37 6.37 6.12 -2.50
C HIS A 37 4.95 6.11 -1.90
N GLY A 38 4.45 7.25 -1.43
CA GLY A 38 3.09 7.39 -0.92
C GLY A 38 2.05 7.40 -2.04
N TYR A 39 0.79 7.09 -1.71
CA TYR A 39 -0.32 7.12 -2.69
C TYR A 39 -0.48 8.50 -3.34
N LYS A 40 -0.41 9.58 -2.56
CA LYS A 40 -0.44 10.96 -3.08
C LYS A 40 0.69 11.21 -4.09
N ASP A 41 1.93 10.87 -3.73
CA ASP A 41 3.08 11.10 -4.60
C ASP A 41 2.97 10.28 -5.90
N LEU A 42 2.43 9.05 -5.79
CA LEU A 42 2.14 8.21 -6.95
C LEU A 42 1.05 8.79 -7.85
N CYS A 43 -0.02 9.33 -7.28
CA CYS A 43 -1.06 10.00 -8.06
C CYS A 43 -0.51 11.22 -8.80
N GLU A 44 0.30 12.03 -8.12
CA GLU A 44 0.87 13.25 -8.67
C GLU A 44 1.88 12.93 -9.78
N GLU A 45 2.87 12.08 -9.52
CA GLU A 45 3.95 11.83 -10.48
C GLU A 45 3.56 10.90 -11.64
N LEU A 46 2.72 9.89 -11.39
CA LEU A 46 2.37 8.91 -12.43
C LEU A 46 1.12 9.29 -13.23
N LEU A 47 0.21 10.06 -12.62
CA LEU A 47 -1.09 10.39 -13.22
C LEU A 47 -1.34 11.90 -13.36
N GLY A 48 -0.50 12.76 -12.78
CA GLY A 48 -0.73 14.22 -12.76
C GLY A 48 -1.91 14.64 -11.88
N ILE A 49 -2.32 13.80 -10.91
CA ILE A 49 -3.49 14.02 -10.06
C ILE A 49 -3.06 14.43 -8.66
N GLN A 50 -3.51 15.60 -8.20
CA GLN A 50 -3.28 16.07 -6.83
C GLN A 50 -4.33 15.52 -5.86
N ILE A 51 -3.88 14.87 -4.79
CA ILE A 51 -4.74 14.33 -3.72
C ILE A 51 -4.62 15.21 -2.48
N LEU A 52 -5.76 15.62 -1.93
CA LEU A 52 -5.86 16.33 -0.66
C LEU A 52 -5.79 15.33 0.50
N LYS A 53 -4.91 15.57 1.48
CA LYS A 53 -4.68 14.69 2.65
C LYS A 53 -5.25 15.22 3.96
N LYS A 54 -6.19 16.18 3.91
CA LYS A 54 -6.66 16.86 5.12
C LYS A 54 -7.31 15.93 6.15
N GLU A 55 -7.98 14.86 5.70
CA GLU A 55 -8.71 13.93 6.57
C GLU A 55 -7.89 12.70 7.00
N GLN A 56 -6.60 12.62 6.64
CA GLN A 56 -5.77 11.47 7.02
C GLN A 56 -5.63 11.32 8.55
N THR A 57 -5.67 12.43 9.29
CA THR A 57 -5.50 12.49 10.75
C THR A 57 -6.73 13.04 11.46
N SER A 58 -7.93 12.90 10.89
CA SER A 58 -9.19 13.24 11.56
C SER A 58 -9.72 12.08 12.42
N ASP A 59 -10.79 12.31 13.19
CA ASP A 59 -11.37 11.29 14.05
C ASP A 59 -12.17 10.27 13.23
N TRP A 60 -11.53 9.14 12.91
CA TRP A 60 -12.12 7.99 12.23
C TRP A 60 -12.89 7.03 13.16
N GLY A 61 -12.86 7.27 14.47
CA GLY A 61 -13.59 6.49 15.48
C GLY A 61 -15.00 7.01 15.77
N SER A 62 -15.36 8.18 15.24
CA SER A 62 -16.69 8.78 15.40
C SER A 62 -17.80 7.88 14.82
N ASP A 63 -18.94 7.81 15.51
CA ASP A 63 -20.15 7.10 15.08
C ASP A 63 -20.66 7.57 13.70
N LYS A 64 -20.37 8.82 13.34
CA LYS A 64 -20.75 9.42 12.06
C LYS A 64 -19.54 10.05 11.38
N LEU A 65 -19.22 9.55 10.19
CA LEU A 65 -18.22 10.13 9.31
C LEU A 65 -18.75 11.39 8.64
N THR A 66 -17.92 12.43 8.60
CA THR A 66 -18.20 13.67 7.87
C THR A 66 -18.18 13.45 6.35
N HIS A 67 -18.78 14.36 5.59
CA HIS A 67 -18.74 14.31 4.12
C HIS A 67 -17.29 14.33 3.59
N ASN A 68 -16.41 15.12 4.20
CA ASN A 68 -15.00 15.20 3.82
C ASN A 68 -14.28 13.86 4.05
N GLN A 69 -14.53 13.19 5.18
CA GLN A 69 -13.96 11.87 5.46
C GLN A 69 -14.43 10.82 4.45
N GLN A 70 -15.72 10.81 4.12
CA GLN A 70 -16.26 9.91 3.09
C GLN A 70 -15.60 10.16 1.72
N GLN A 71 -15.45 11.43 1.33
CA GLN A 71 -14.80 11.80 0.08
C GLN A 71 -13.32 11.41 0.07
N TYR A 72 -12.61 11.61 1.19
CA TYR A 72 -11.22 11.18 1.34
C TYR A 72 -11.08 9.66 1.19
N ALA A 73 -11.90 8.87 1.90
CA ALA A 73 -11.86 7.40 1.83
C ALA A 73 -12.11 6.88 0.41
N ALA A 74 -13.09 7.44 -0.30
CA ALA A 74 -13.36 7.08 -1.69
C ALA A 74 -12.18 7.42 -2.62
N THR A 75 -11.55 8.58 -2.40
CA THR A 75 -10.44 9.06 -3.23
C THR A 75 -9.16 8.28 -2.99
N ASP A 76 -8.93 7.76 -1.77
CA ASP A 76 -7.71 7.02 -1.41
C ASP A 76 -7.59 5.64 -2.09
N VAL A 77 -8.67 5.17 -2.73
CA VAL A 77 -8.69 3.92 -3.50
C VAL A 77 -8.95 4.12 -5.00
N LEU A 78 -9.49 5.28 -5.39
CA LEU A 78 -10.00 5.54 -6.73
C LEU A 78 -8.98 5.30 -7.85
N TYR A 79 -7.71 5.61 -7.62
CA TYR A 79 -6.67 5.56 -8.65
C TYR A 79 -5.72 4.36 -8.57
N LEU A 80 -5.94 3.44 -7.62
CA LEU A 80 -5.04 2.30 -7.39
C LEU A 80 -4.84 1.42 -8.63
N HIS A 81 -5.89 1.20 -9.42
CA HIS A 81 -5.82 0.42 -10.66
C HIS A 81 -4.94 1.09 -11.72
N LYS A 82 -5.11 2.40 -11.94
CA LYS A 82 -4.29 3.17 -12.89
C LYS A 82 -2.83 3.23 -12.46
N ILE A 83 -2.58 3.39 -11.17
CA ILE A 83 -1.22 3.34 -10.60
C ILE A 83 -0.60 1.96 -10.81
N ARG A 84 -1.36 0.88 -10.57
CA ARG A 84 -0.91 -0.50 -10.80
C ARG A 84 -0.46 -0.68 -12.25
N GLU A 85 -1.23 -0.25 -13.24
CA GLU A 85 -0.87 -0.38 -14.66
C GLU A 85 0.48 0.29 -14.97
N LYS A 86 0.67 1.54 -14.53
CA LYS A 86 1.93 2.26 -14.73
C LYS A 86 3.12 1.56 -14.08
N LEU A 87 2.97 1.15 -12.82
CA LEU A 87 4.02 0.45 -12.09
C LEU A 87 4.32 -0.93 -12.67
N ASN A 88 3.31 -1.63 -13.21
CA ASN A 88 3.50 -2.93 -13.83
C ASN A 88 4.35 -2.83 -15.10
N SER A 89 4.09 -1.82 -15.94
CA SER A 89 4.93 -1.55 -17.11
C SER A 89 6.38 -1.23 -16.72
N MET A 90 6.59 -0.49 -15.63
CA MET A 90 7.93 -0.23 -15.10
C MET A 90 8.59 -1.52 -14.57
N LEU A 91 7.87 -2.36 -13.83
CA LEU A 91 8.38 -3.64 -13.32
C LEU A 91 8.84 -4.56 -14.45
N VAL A 92 8.09 -4.61 -15.55
CA VAL A 92 8.47 -5.39 -16.75
C VAL A 92 9.71 -4.80 -17.39
N ARG A 93 9.76 -3.46 -17.61
CA ARG A 93 10.91 -2.78 -18.21
C ARG A 93 12.21 -2.99 -17.43
N GLU A 94 12.14 -2.94 -16.10
CA GLU A 94 13.30 -3.14 -15.21
C GLU A 94 13.63 -4.62 -14.94
N ASN A 95 12.88 -5.56 -15.53
CA ASN A 95 12.99 -7.01 -15.28
C ASN A 95 12.83 -7.39 -13.78
N ARG A 96 11.93 -6.70 -13.07
CA ARG A 96 11.67 -6.86 -11.62
C ARG A 96 10.29 -7.42 -11.29
N ILE A 97 9.52 -7.85 -12.29
CA ILE A 97 8.15 -8.35 -12.08
C ILE A 97 8.12 -9.61 -11.19
N ASN A 98 9.07 -10.52 -11.35
CA ASN A 98 9.12 -11.77 -10.59
C ASN A 98 9.44 -11.52 -9.11
N ILE A 99 10.41 -10.63 -8.82
CA ILE A 99 10.74 -10.27 -7.44
C ILE A 99 9.60 -9.50 -6.78
N ALA A 100 8.90 -8.62 -7.52
CA ALA A 100 7.72 -7.94 -7.02
C ALA A 100 6.61 -8.92 -6.64
N LYS A 101 6.34 -9.93 -7.48
CA LYS A 101 5.38 -11.00 -7.18
C LYS A 101 5.75 -11.75 -5.89
N ALA A 102 7.01 -12.18 -5.76
CA ALA A 102 7.48 -12.84 -4.54
C ALA A 102 7.30 -11.95 -3.29
N CYS A 103 7.58 -10.64 -3.40
CA CYS A 103 7.32 -9.71 -2.31
C CYS A 103 5.83 -9.57 -1.98
N PHE A 104 4.94 -9.61 -2.97
CA PHE A 104 3.49 -9.55 -2.75
C PHE A 104 2.97 -10.80 -2.05
N ASP A 105 3.39 -11.98 -2.52
CA ASP A 105 3.03 -13.27 -1.94
C ASP A 105 3.52 -13.36 -0.49
N PHE A 106 4.68 -12.78 -0.18
CA PHE A 106 5.22 -12.73 1.18
C PHE A 106 4.47 -11.79 2.14
N ILE A 107 3.58 -10.90 1.67
CA ILE A 107 2.86 -9.97 2.55
C ILE A 107 2.08 -10.72 3.62
N GLU A 108 1.43 -11.82 3.28
CA GLU A 108 0.71 -12.64 4.25
C GLU A 108 1.63 -13.05 5.41
N HIS A 109 2.78 -13.62 5.09
CA HIS A 109 3.76 -14.06 6.08
C HIS A 109 4.35 -12.89 6.86
N ARG A 110 4.66 -11.77 6.19
CA ARG A 110 5.15 -10.57 6.87
C ARG A 110 4.13 -10.04 7.88
N THR A 111 2.84 -10.06 7.56
CA THR A 111 1.80 -9.66 8.51
C THR A 111 1.63 -10.65 9.66
N ASN A 112 1.80 -11.95 9.44
CA ASN A 112 1.83 -12.93 10.54
C ASN A 112 2.98 -12.64 11.50
N LEU A 113 4.17 -12.36 10.96
CA LEU A 113 5.33 -12.01 11.77
C LEU A 113 5.06 -10.75 12.60
N ASP A 114 4.40 -9.73 12.04
CA ASP A 114 4.03 -8.51 12.76
C ASP A 114 3.11 -8.82 13.94
N LEU A 115 2.06 -9.63 13.71
CA LEU A 115 1.11 -10.03 14.77
C LEU A 115 1.76 -10.91 15.85
N MET A 116 2.87 -11.56 15.55
CA MET A 116 3.67 -12.35 16.51
C MET A 116 4.73 -11.51 17.23
N GLY A 117 4.80 -10.19 16.98
CA GLY A 117 5.69 -9.26 17.68
C GLY A 117 7.03 -8.98 16.99
N TRP A 118 7.16 -9.30 15.70
CA TRP A 118 8.37 -8.99 14.90
C TRP A 118 8.20 -7.77 13.99
N ASP A 119 7.27 -6.85 14.27
CA ASP A 119 6.92 -5.73 13.41
C ASP A 119 8.08 -4.74 13.17
N ASP A 120 8.91 -4.51 14.18
CA ASP A 120 10.11 -3.65 14.10
C ASP A 120 11.39 -4.39 13.67
N LEU A 121 11.32 -5.72 13.52
CA LEU A 121 12.47 -6.56 13.18
C LEU A 121 12.33 -7.15 11.78
N ASP A 122 13.34 -6.89 10.96
CA ASP A 122 13.53 -7.66 9.73
C ASP A 122 14.18 -9.00 10.11
N ILE A 123 13.42 -10.08 9.99
CA ILE A 123 13.83 -11.44 10.31
C ILE A 123 15.06 -11.92 9.50
N PHE A 124 15.40 -11.22 8.41
CA PHE A 124 16.59 -11.50 7.60
C PHE A 124 17.83 -10.70 8.00
N ARG A 125 17.74 -9.81 9.00
CA ARG A 125 18.88 -9.02 9.49
C ARG A 125 19.53 -9.69 10.71
N HIS A 126 20.87 -9.58 10.79
CA HIS A 126 21.67 -9.94 11.97
C HIS A 126 21.49 -8.95 13.11
#